data_AF-A0A6J4T9C8-F1
#
_entry.id   AF-A0A6J4T9C8-F1
#
_cell.length_a   1.000
_cell.length_b   1.000
_cell.length_c   1.000
_cell.angle_alpha   90.00
_cell.angle_beta   90.00
_cell.angle_gamma   90.00
#
_symmetry.space_group_name_H-M   'P 1'
#
loop_
_entity.id
_entity.type
_entity.pdbx_description
1 polymer ?
#
loop_
_entity_poly.entity_id
_entity_poly.type
_entity_poly.pdbx_seq_one_letter_code
_entity_poly.pdbx_strand_id
1 'polypeptide(L)'
;MSTANRYRFRTPSTGREIIMEAESGRIYVDRETGEELEVVGKVLPLAPSNSNLPWAVENLRFCDWCDQLAQKDLNDCPTCGRRMAPVAP
;
A
#
# COMPACT_ATOMS: atom_id res chain seq x y z
N MET A 1 -8.45 -5.47 8.26
CA MET A 1 -8.83 -4.84 6.98
C MET A 1 -7.59 -4.83 6.09
N SER A 2 -7.71 -5.22 4.82
CA SER A 2 -6.71 -5.95 4.04
C SER A 2 -5.36 -5.25 3.81
N THR A 3 -4.29 -6.02 3.91
CA THR A 3 -2.87 -5.67 3.67
C THR A 3 -2.47 -5.77 2.20
N ALA A 4 -3.44 -5.95 1.30
CA ALA A 4 -3.17 -6.27 -0.08
C ALA A 4 -2.80 -5.02 -0.88
N ASN A 5 -1.68 -5.10 -1.58
CA ASN A 5 -1.24 -4.02 -2.46
C ASN A 5 -2.20 -3.94 -3.66
N ARG A 6 -2.62 -2.72 -4.03
CA ARG A 6 -3.36 -2.51 -5.28
C ARG A 6 -2.38 -2.36 -6.44
N TYR A 7 -2.59 -3.19 -7.46
CA TYR A 7 -1.84 -3.14 -8.70
C TYR A 7 -2.78 -2.78 -9.85
N ARG A 8 -2.21 -2.06 -10.81
CA ARG A 8 -2.82 -1.88 -12.13
C ARG A 8 -2.27 -2.96 -13.05
N PHE A 9 -3.17 -3.79 -13.54
CA PHE A 9 -2.89 -4.86 -14.49
C PHE A 9 -3.36 -4.50 -15.89
N ARG A 10 -2.74 -5.11 -16.90
CA ARG A 10 -3.14 -5.02 -18.30
C ARG A 10 -3.21 -6.41 -18.94
N THR A 11 -4.27 -6.63 -19.71
CA THR A 11 -4.40 -7.78 -20.60
C THR A 11 -3.60 -7.52 -21.89
N PRO A 12 -2.61 -8.35 -22.26
CA PRO A 12 -1.69 -8.05 -23.37
C PRO A 12 -2.37 -7.83 -24.72
N SER A 13 -3.29 -8.73 -25.10
CA SER A 13 -3.91 -8.69 -26.44
C SER A 13 -4.93 -7.56 -26.61
N THR A 14 -5.68 -7.24 -25.56
CA THR A 14 -6.80 -6.27 -25.64
C THR A 14 -6.42 -4.88 -25.14
N GLY A 15 -5.33 -4.76 -24.38
CA GLY A 15 -4.95 -3.53 -23.70
C GLY A 15 -5.89 -3.13 -22.56
N ARG A 16 -6.86 -3.99 -22.19
CA ARG A 16 -7.78 -3.73 -21.08
C ARG A 16 -7.01 -3.61 -19.78
N GLU A 17 -7.28 -2.55 -19.01
CA GLU A 17 -6.66 -2.33 -17.70
C GLU A 17 -7.65 -2.56 -16.57
N ILE A 18 -7.17 -3.17 -15.49
CA ILE A 18 -7.93 -3.36 -14.24
C ILE A 18 -7.08 -2.94 -13.04
N ILE A 19 -7.73 -2.45 -11.99
CA ILE A 19 -7.08 -2.17 -10.70
C ILE A 19 -7.67 -3.11 -9.67
N MET A 20 -6.83 -3.94 -9.05
CA MET A 20 -7.26 -4.88 -8.04
C MET A 20 -6.20 -5.10 -6.97
N GLU A 21 -6.64 -5.61 -5.82
CA GLU A 21 -5.75 -6.11 -4.77
C GLU A 21 -5.07 -7.39 -5.25
N ALA A 22 -3.75 -7.43 -5.14
CA ALA A 22 -2.96 -8.59 -5.55
C ALA A 22 -1.72 -8.80 -4.67
N GLU A 23 -1.25 -10.05 -4.68
CA GLU A 23 -0.06 -10.53 -3.99
C GLU A 23 1.15 -10.48 -4.93
N SER A 24 2.31 -10.11 -4.39
CA SER A 24 3.55 -10.14 -5.17
C SER A 24 3.97 -11.58 -5.44
N GLY A 25 4.36 -11.90 -6.69
CA GLY A 25 4.79 -13.23 -7.09
C GLY A 25 3.66 -14.18 -7.48
N ARG A 26 2.39 -13.75 -7.41
CA ARG A 26 1.25 -14.54 -7.87
C ARG A 26 0.89 -14.19 -9.31
N ILE A 27 0.58 -15.21 -10.11
CA ILE A 27 0.13 -15.05 -11.50
C ILE A 27 -1.38 -14.82 -11.50
N TYR A 28 -1.80 -13.74 -12.16
CA TYR A 28 -3.20 -13.41 -12.37
C TYR A 28 -3.52 -13.55 -13.85
N VAL A 29 -4.69 -14.11 -14.17
CA VAL A 29 -5.12 -14.33 -15.55
C VAL A 29 -6.40 -13.58 -15.86
N ASP A 30 -6.48 -13.07 -17.09
CA ASP A 30 -7.68 -12.45 -17.62
C ASP A 30 -8.76 -13.50 -17.85
N ARG A 31 -9.96 -13.28 -17.31
CA ARG A 31 -11.03 -14.29 -17.34
C ARG A 31 -11.56 -14.58 -18.76
N GLU A 32 -11.48 -13.62 -19.67
CA GLU A 32 -12.06 -13.75 -21.02
C GLU A 32 -11.05 -14.35 -22.00
N THR A 33 -9.80 -13.90 -21.92
CA THR A 33 -8.74 -14.31 -22.85
C THR A 33 -7.89 -15.47 -22.32
N GLY A 34 -7.84 -15.66 -21.00
CA GLY A 34 -6.97 -16.63 -20.34
C GLY A 34 -5.50 -16.20 -20.25
N GLU A 35 -5.17 -15.01 -20.73
CA GLU A 35 -3.80 -14.49 -20.75
C GLU A 35 -3.32 -14.08 -19.35
N GLU A 36 -2.03 -14.21 -19.08
CA GLU A 36 -1.42 -13.65 -17.89
C GLU A 36 -1.51 -12.11 -17.93
N LEU A 37 -1.96 -11.54 -16.82
CA LEU A 37 -2.07 -10.11 -16.65
C LEU A 37 -0.70 -9.50 -16.33
N GLU A 38 -0.31 -8.50 -17.11
CA GLU A 38 0.93 -7.77 -16.90
C GLU A 38 0.76 -6.69 -15.83
N VAL A 39 1.69 -6.62 -14.89
CA VAL A 39 1.72 -5.53 -13.88
C VAL A 39 2.25 -4.25 -14.55
N VAL A 40 1.36 -3.27 -14.73
CA VAL A 40 1.71 -1.96 -15.30
C VAL A 40 2.15 -0.98 -14.22
N GLY A 41 1.71 -1.17 -12.98
CA GLY A 41 2.12 -0.32 -11.88
C GLY A 41 1.53 -0.69 -10.53
N LYS A 42 2.13 -0.15 -9.48
CA LYS A 42 1.62 -0.18 -8.11
C LYS A 42 0.87 1.11 -7.83
N VAL A 43 -0.36 1.01 -7.35
CA VAL A 43 -1.16 2.19 -7.02
C VAL A 43 -0.76 2.71 -5.64
N LEU A 44 -0.34 3.97 -5.58
CA LEU A 44 -0.08 4.74 -4.36
C LEU A 44 -1.01 5.96 -4.34
N PRO A 45 -1.50 6.45 -3.18
CA PRO A 45 -1.29 5.92 -1.84
C PRO A 45 -2.26 4.78 -1.52
N LEU A 46 -1.83 3.85 -0.67
CA LEU A 46 -2.74 2.91 -0.03
C LEU A 46 -3.73 3.76 0.81
N ALA A 47 -5.03 3.72 0.48
CA ALA A 47 -6.12 4.23 1.31
C ALA A 47 -5.87 3.88 2.80
N PRO A 48 -6.27 4.72 3.78
CA PRO A 48 -5.59 4.90 5.08
C PRO A 48 -4.89 3.62 5.52
N SER A 49 -3.61 3.53 5.18
CA SER A 49 -2.84 2.32 5.35
C SER A 49 -2.53 2.20 6.83
N ASN A 50 -3.15 1.25 7.52
CA ASN A 50 -2.65 0.82 8.83
C ASN A 50 -1.28 0.20 8.62
N SER A 51 -0.33 0.54 9.49
CA SER A 51 1.02 -0.01 9.42
C SER A 51 1.01 -1.51 9.71
N ASN A 52 1.85 -2.25 8.99
CA ASN A 52 2.10 -3.67 9.24
C ASN A 52 3.37 -3.90 10.07
N LEU A 53 4.05 -2.84 10.49
CA LEU A 53 5.23 -2.98 11.34
C LEU A 53 4.81 -3.44 12.73
N PRO A 54 5.54 -4.40 13.33
CA PRO A 54 5.36 -4.73 14.74
C PRO A 54 5.51 -3.48 15.61
N TRP A 55 4.76 -3.42 16.71
CA TRP A 55 4.90 -2.39 17.76
C TRP A 55 6.19 -2.61 18.56
N ALA A 56 7.32 -2.41 17.90
CA ALA A 56 8.67 -2.47 18.45
C ALA A 56 9.32 -1.09 18.29
N VAL A 57 10.22 -0.73 19.22
CA VAL A 57 10.77 0.64 19.33
C VAL A 57 11.40 1.10 18.00
N GLU A 58 12.10 0.21 17.30
CA GLU A 58 12.74 0.45 16.00
C GLU A 58 11.77 0.76 14.85
N ASN A 59 10.48 0.49 15.04
CA ASN A 59 9.41 0.72 14.06
C ASN A 59 8.52 1.90 14.40
N LEU A 60 8.77 2.57 15.52
CA LEU A 60 7.96 3.69 15.98
C LEU A 60 8.69 5.01 15.79
N ARG A 61 7.90 6.07 15.71
CA ARG A 61 8.34 7.45 15.76
C ARG A 61 7.34 8.28 16.56
N PHE A 62 7.78 9.44 17.02
CA PHE A 62 6.88 10.41 17.63
C PHE A 62 6.10 11.18 16.57
N CYS A 63 4.83 11.42 16.85
CA CYS A 63 4.02 12.37 16.10
C CYS A 63 4.38 13.79 16.54
N ASP A 64 4.78 14.64 15.59
CA ASP A 64 5.18 16.04 15.85
C ASP A 64 4.03 16.94 16.37
N TRP A 65 2.80 16.42 16.42
CA TRP A 65 1.61 17.17 16.82
C TRP A 65 1.05 16.80 18.19
N CYS A 66 1.14 15.52 18.58
CA CYS A 66 0.51 15.01 19.80
C CYS A 66 1.42 14.13 20.65
N ASP A 67 2.69 13.99 20.25
CA ASP A 67 3.73 13.21 20.94
C ASP A 67 3.39 11.73 21.17
N GLN A 68 2.36 11.22 20.51
CA GLN A 68 2.02 9.79 20.55
C GLN A 68 2.93 8.99 19.62
N LEU A 69 3.17 7.73 19.99
CA LEU A 69 3.91 6.79 19.17
C LEU A 69 3.05 6.37 17.97
N ALA A 70 3.62 6.53 16.77
CA ALA A 70 3.05 6.08 15.52
C ALA A 70 4.07 5.20 14.78
N GLN A 71 3.62 4.23 14.00
CA GLN A 71 4.55 3.46 13.17
C GLN A 71 5.20 4.35 12.09
N LYS A 72 6.50 4.12 11.86
CA LYS A 72 7.34 5.03 11.06
C LYS A 72 6.97 5.10 9.58
N ASP A 73 6.31 4.07 9.06
CA ASP A 73 5.79 3.96 7.70
C ASP A 73 4.47 4.71 7.47
N LEU A 74 3.84 5.23 8.54
CA LEU A 74 2.64 6.05 8.43
C LEU A 74 3.00 7.51 8.10
N ASN A 75 2.21 8.10 7.20
CA ASN A 75 2.26 9.54 6.92
C ASN A 75 1.31 10.31 7.84
N ASP A 76 0.20 9.70 8.25
CA ASP A 76 -0.82 10.30 9.11
C ASP A 76 -0.81 9.61 10.47
N CYS A 77 -0.86 10.39 11.55
CA CYS A 77 -0.86 9.85 12.90
C CYS A 77 -2.17 9.08 13.16
N PRO A 78 -2.12 7.80 13.60
CA PRO A 78 -3.33 7.03 13.85
C PRO A 78 -4.12 7.54 15.06
N THR A 79 -3.50 8.32 15.95
CA THR A 79 -4.14 8.86 17.15
C THR A 79 -4.82 10.20 16.91
N CYS A 80 -4.17 11.14 16.22
CA CYS A 80 -4.72 12.49 16.02
C CYS A 80 -5.17 12.77 14.59
N GLY A 81 -4.93 11.87 13.64
CA GLY A 81 -5.34 11.97 12.24
C GLY A 81 -4.60 13.02 11.41
N ARG A 82 -3.62 13.72 12.00
CA ARG A 82 -2.83 14.75 11.30
C ARG A 82 -1.66 14.14 10.55
N ARG A 83 -1.32 14.74 9.42
CA ARG A 83 -0.11 14.39 8.66
C ARG A 83 1.13 14.79 9.43
N MET A 84 2.01 13.83 9.67
CA MET A 84 3.26 13.99 10.41
C MET A 84 4.40 14.45 9.47
N ALA A 85 5.48 15.01 10.02
CA ALA A 85 6.65 15.44 9.26
C ALA A 85 7.41 14.24 8.65
N PRO A 86 8.24 14.42 7.60
CA PRO A 86 9.11 13.34 7.12
C PRO A 86 10.08 12.88 8.21
N VAL A 87 10.38 11.58 8.26
CA VAL A 87 11.44 11.05 9.13
C VAL A 87 12.78 11.57 8.62
N ALA A 88 13.58 12.17 9.51
CA ALA A 88 14.92 12.62 9.15
C ALA A 88 15.79 11.42 8.69
N PRO A 89 16.71 11.63 7.72
CA PRO A 89 17.62 10.59 7.26
C PRO A 89 18.60 10.13 8.34
#